data_AF-A0A3B9ZKC8-F1
#
_entry.id   AF-A0A3B9ZKC8-F1
#
_cell.length_a   1.000
_cell.length_b   1.000
_cell.length_c   1.000
_cell.angle_alpha   90.00
_cell.angle_beta   90.00
_cell.angle_gamma   90.00
#
_symmetry.space_group_name_H-M   'P 1'
#
loop_
_entity.id
_entity.type
_entity.pdbx_description
1 polymer ?
#
loop_
_entity_poly.entity_id
_entity_poly.type
_entity_poly.pdbx_seq_one_letter_code
_entity_poly.pdbx_strand_id
1 'polypeptide(L)'
;EWALKIYDWEKSTLFNPANGAVYDNIDSRTGDIQKSWIFTYNEGTFLGSAVELYKITGEKGYLNDAIKAADYTLNNLVDGNDRLLKIEGNGDGGL
;
A
#
# COMPACT_ATOMS: atom_id res chain seq x y z
N GLU A 1 -2.41 -6.47 19.57
CA GLU A 1 -3.26 -7.47 18.88
C GLU A 1 -4.00 -6.88 17.68
N TRP A 2 -4.75 -5.78 17.82
CA TRP A 2 -5.50 -5.19 16.71
C TRP A 2 -4.66 -4.78 15.49
N ALA A 3 -3.45 -4.24 15.71
CA ALA A 3 -2.54 -3.89 14.61
C ALA A 3 -2.23 -5.09 13.70
N LEU A 4 -1.99 -6.28 14.29
CA LEU A 4 -1.73 -7.50 13.53
C LEU A 4 -2.98 -7.94 12.75
N LYS A 5 -4.15 -7.95 13.39
CA LYS A 5 -5.40 -8.35 12.74
C LYS A 5 -5.77 -7.46 11.55
N ILE A 6 -5.61 -6.14 11.69
CA ILE A 6 -5.92 -5.18 10.63
C ILE A 6 -4.89 -5.31 9.50
N TYR A 7 -3.60 -5.41 9.85
CA TYR A 7 -2.54 -5.60 8.86
C TYR A 7 -2.71 -6.90 8.06
N ASP A 8 -3.01 -8.01 8.73
CA ASP A 8 -3.19 -9.31 8.07
C ASP A 8 -4.41 -9.29 7.14
N TRP A 9 -5.48 -8.62 7.53
CA TRP A 9 -6.65 -8.43 6.67
C TRP A 9 -6.31 -7.56 5.45
N GLU A 10 -5.67 -6.42 5.67
CA GLU A 10 -5.25 -5.50 4.62
C GLU A 10 -4.32 -6.20 3.62
N LYS A 11 -3.30 -6.90 4.14
CA LYS A 11 -2.33 -7.64 3.34
C LYS A 11 -2.97 -8.75 2.52
N SER A 12 -3.95 -9.46 3.06
CA SER A 12 -4.62 -10.56 2.35
C SER A 12 -5.69 -10.10 1.37
N THR A 13 -6.16 -8.86 1.50
CA THR A 13 -7.30 -8.35 0.72
C THR A 13 -6.87 -7.32 -0.34
N LEU A 14 -6.08 -6.32 0.04
CA LEU A 14 -5.80 -5.14 -0.80
C LEU A 14 -4.32 -5.01 -1.22
N PHE A 15 -3.39 -5.66 -0.54
CA PHE A 15 -2.00 -5.71 -0.97
C PHE A 15 -1.76 -6.78 -2.02
N ASN A 16 -1.06 -6.43 -3.10
CA ASN A 16 -0.61 -7.37 -4.11
C ASN A 16 0.83 -7.83 -3.81
N PRO A 17 1.04 -9.06 -3.28
CA PRO A 17 2.38 -9.52 -2.92
C PRO A 17 3.30 -9.78 -4.11
N ALA A 18 2.78 -9.83 -5.34
CA ALA A 18 3.58 -10.05 -6.54
C ALA A 18 4.34 -8.80 -6.99
N ASN A 19 3.78 -7.61 -6.79
CA ASN A 19 4.35 -6.36 -7.30
C ASN A 19 4.41 -5.22 -6.27
N GLY A 20 3.75 -5.34 -5.12
CA GLY A 20 3.74 -4.33 -4.08
C GLY A 20 2.59 -3.33 -4.12
N ALA A 21 1.68 -3.40 -5.09
CA ALA A 21 0.56 -2.46 -5.18
C ALA A 21 -0.40 -2.59 -3.99
N VAL A 22 -0.88 -1.47 -3.46
CA VAL A 22 -1.97 -1.39 -2.47
C VAL A 22 -3.23 -0.83 -3.13
N TYR A 23 -4.26 -1.66 -3.24
CA TYR A 23 -5.54 -1.28 -3.85
C TYR A 23 -6.41 -0.46 -2.91
N ASP A 24 -7.28 0.37 -3.49
CA ASP A 24 -8.06 1.34 -2.71
C ASP A 24 -9.13 0.71 -1.80
N ASN A 25 -9.98 -0.16 -2.35
CA ASN A 25 -11.10 -0.70 -1.60
C ASN A 25 -11.60 -2.05 -2.12
N ILE A 26 -12.46 -2.67 -1.31
CA ILE A 26 -13.30 -3.81 -1.66
C ILE A 26 -14.77 -3.46 -1.40
N ASP A 27 -15.65 -3.71 -2.37
CA ASP A 27 -17.10 -3.57 -2.17
C ASP A 27 -17.60 -4.70 -1.26
N SER A 28 -18.16 -4.36 -0.10
CA SER A 28 -18.62 -5.35 0.88
C SER A 28 -19.83 -6.17 0.45
N ARG A 29 -20.53 -5.76 -0.62
CA ARG A 29 -21.72 -6.44 -1.14
C ARG A 29 -21.34 -7.45 -2.23
N THR A 30 -20.32 -7.16 -3.02
CA THR A 30 -19.91 -8.01 -4.16
C THR A 30 -18.56 -8.71 -3.96
N GLY A 31 -17.70 -8.17 -3.11
CA GLY A 31 -16.32 -8.61 -2.93
C GLY A 31 -15.37 -8.11 -4.02
N ASP A 32 -15.82 -7.21 -4.90
CA ASP A 32 -14.99 -6.66 -5.98
C ASP A 32 -13.96 -5.68 -5.42
N ILE A 33 -12.70 -5.88 -5.80
CA ILE A 33 -11.58 -5.00 -5.42
C ILE A 33 -11.36 -3.96 -6.52
N GLN A 34 -11.27 -2.69 -6.15
CA GLN A 34 -10.92 -1.61 -7.07
C GLN A 34 -9.41 -1.61 -7.37
N LYS A 35 -8.99 -2.46 -8.31
CA LYS A 35 -7.57 -2.64 -8.66
C LYS A 35 -6.98 -1.52 -9.53
N SER A 36 -7.82 -0.65 -10.10
CA SER A 36 -7.35 0.43 -10.97
C SER A 36 -6.96 1.69 -10.19
N TRP A 37 -7.38 1.80 -8.93
CA TRP A 37 -7.07 2.95 -8.08
C TRP A 37 -5.95 2.58 -7.13
N ILE A 38 -4.82 3.24 -7.35
CA ILE A 38 -3.60 3.05 -6.57
C ILE A 38 -3.06 4.43 -6.27
N PHE A 39 -3.16 4.79 -4.99
CA PHE A 39 -2.87 6.10 -4.46
C PHE A 39 -1.64 6.09 -3.57
N THR A 40 -0.88 7.17 -3.60
CA THR A 40 0.36 7.29 -2.82
C THR A 40 0.11 7.16 -1.31
N TYR A 41 -1.03 7.61 -0.79
CA TYR A 41 -1.36 7.50 0.63
C TYR A 41 -1.71 6.06 1.08
N ASN A 42 -2.32 5.25 0.20
CA ASN A 42 -2.59 3.84 0.48
C ASN A 42 -1.27 3.05 0.57
N GLU A 43 -0.36 3.27 -0.38
CA GLU A 43 1.01 2.74 -0.31
C GLU A 43 1.74 3.19 0.95
N GLY A 44 1.68 4.49 1.27
CA GLY A 44 2.39 5.08 2.40
C GLY A 44 1.92 4.56 3.76
N THR A 45 0.61 4.44 3.95
CA THR A 45 0.03 3.93 5.21
C THR A 45 0.31 2.44 5.41
N PHE A 46 0.17 1.63 4.36
CA PHE A 46 0.54 0.21 4.39
C PHE A 46 2.03 0.04 4.70
N LEU A 47 2.91 0.71 3.95
CA LEU A 47 4.36 0.72 4.16
C LEU A 47 4.70 1.13 5.60
N GLY A 48 4.13 2.22 6.08
CA GLY A 48 4.36 2.72 7.44
C GLY A 48 3.99 1.69 8.50
N SER A 49 2.81 1.05 8.35
CA SER A 49 2.37 0.00 9.27
C SER A 49 3.30 -1.22 9.26
N ALA A 50 3.77 -1.64 8.08
CA ALA A 50 4.71 -2.74 7.92
C ALA A 50 6.06 -2.43 8.58
N VAL A 51 6.58 -1.20 8.40
CA VAL A 51 7.82 -0.75 9.07
C VAL A 51 7.68 -0.78 10.59
N GLU A 52 6.58 -0.26 11.13
CA GLU A 52 6.36 -0.25 12.58
C GLU A 52 6.20 -1.67 13.15
N LEU A 53 5.48 -2.55 12.44
CA LEU A 53 5.37 -3.96 12.84
C LEU A 53 6.73 -4.66 12.80
N TYR A 54 7.57 -4.42 11.79
CA TYR A 54 8.93 -4.95 11.76
C TYR A 54 9.76 -4.49 12.96
N LYS A 55 9.69 -3.21 13.33
CA LYS A 55 10.43 -2.67 14.49
C LYS A 55 9.98 -3.30 15.81
N ILE A 56 8.70 -3.61 15.94
CA ILE A 56 8.12 -4.19 17.17
C ILE A 56 8.41 -5.68 17.29
N THR A 57 8.28 -6.44 16.20
CA THR A 57 8.32 -7.92 16.23
C THR A 57 9.67 -8.50 15.81
N GLY A 58 10.44 -7.78 14.99
CA GLY A 58 11.64 -8.28 14.33
C GLY A 58 11.37 -9.23 13.15
N GLU A 59 10.12 -9.47 12.78
CA GLU A 59 9.76 -10.39 11.71
C GLU A 59 10.04 -9.80 10.33
N LYS A 60 10.99 -10.41 9.59
CA LYS A 60 11.42 -9.93 8.27
C LYS A 60 10.31 -9.88 7.22
N GLY A 61 9.21 -10.60 7.41
CA GLY A 61 8.06 -10.56 6.51
C GLY A 61 7.51 -9.14 6.34
N TYR A 62 7.37 -8.40 7.44
CA TYR A 62 6.89 -7.02 7.41
C TYR A 62 7.86 -6.08 6.69
N LEU A 63 9.18 -6.24 6.90
CA LEU A 63 10.17 -5.46 6.17
C LEU A 63 10.12 -5.74 4.65
N ASN A 64 9.93 -7.00 4.26
CA ASN A 64 9.82 -7.36 2.85
C ASN A 64 8.57 -6.76 2.19
N ASP A 65 7.45 -6.70 2.92
CA ASP A 65 6.22 -6.06 2.43
C ASP A 65 6.42 -4.54 2.26
N ALA A 66 7.05 -3.89 3.25
CA ALA A 66 7.37 -2.46 3.20
C ALA A 66 8.25 -2.10 1.99
N ILE A 67 9.27 -2.92 1.71
CA ILE A 67 10.16 -2.73 0.56
C ILE A 67 9.36 -2.85 -0.75
N LYS A 68 8.46 -3.82 -0.86
CA LYS A 68 7.64 -3.98 -2.07
C LYS A 68 6.72 -2.79 -2.34
N ALA A 69 6.05 -2.28 -1.30
CA ALA A 69 5.22 -1.07 -1.41
C ALA A 69 6.05 0.17 -1.80
N ALA A 70 7.24 0.31 -1.20
CA ALA A 70 8.19 1.37 -1.54
C ALA A 70 8.65 1.28 -3.01
N ASP A 71 9.03 0.08 -3.45
CA ASP A 71 9.45 -0.18 -4.82
C ASP A 71 8.31 0.07 -5.79
N TYR A 72 7.07 -0.33 -5.47
CA TYR A 72 5.91 -0.03 -6.28
C TYR A 72 5.72 1.48 -6.47
N THR A 73 5.77 2.23 -5.36
CA THR A 73 5.66 3.69 -5.37
C THR A 73 6.73 4.34 -6.24
N LEU A 74 8.00 3.97 -6.04
CA LEU A 74 9.13 4.54 -6.76
C LEU A 74 9.18 4.17 -8.24
N ASN A 75 8.50 3.10 -8.65
CA ASN A 75 8.49 2.64 -10.03
C ASN A 75 7.23 3.05 -10.80
N ASN A 76 6.10 3.31 -10.11
CA ASN A 76 4.79 3.50 -10.76
C ASN A 76 4.06 4.78 -10.35
N LEU A 77 4.40 5.39 -9.20
CA LEU A 77 3.68 6.55 -8.65
C LEU A 77 4.53 7.82 -8.62
N VAL A 78 5.56 7.87 -9.45
CA VAL A 78 6.40 9.05 -9.69
C VAL A 78 6.31 9.49 -11.14
N ASP A 79 6.49 10.79 -11.39
CA ASP A 79 6.69 11.30 -12.74
C ASP A 79 8.01 10.74 -13.30
N GLY A 80 7.96 10.24 -14.53
CA GLY A 80 9.10 9.59 -15.18
C GLY A 80 10.24 10.55 -15.53
N ASN A 81 9.99 11.86 -15.58
CA ASN A 81 10.96 12.85 -16.01
C ASN A 81 11.80 13.38 -14.84
N ASP A 82 11.17 13.64 -13.69
CA ASP A 82 11.82 14.31 -12.55
C ASP A 82 11.80 13.51 -11.25
N ARG A 83 11.17 12.32 -11.24
CA ARG A 83 11.04 11.42 -10.08
C ARG A 83 10.27 12.04 -8.91
N LEU A 84 9.53 13.12 -9.11
CA LEU A 84 8.60 13.64 -8.13
C LEU A 84 7.37 12.72 -8.04
N LEU A 85 6.68 12.71 -6.90
CA LEU A 85 5.41 11.98 -6.79
C LEU A 85 4.42 12.50 -7.84
N LYS A 86 3.70 11.58 -8.49
CA LYS A 86 2.74 11.93 -9.55
C LYS A 86 1.65 12.85 -8.98
N ILE A 87 1.10 13.72 -9.83
CA ILE A 87 -0.10 14.48 -9.49
C ILE A 87 -1.29 13.51 -9.50
N GLU A 88 -1.97 13.39 -8.36
CA GLU A 88 -3.12 12.48 -8.19
C GLU A 88 -4.49 13.18 -8.31
N GLY A 89 -4.47 14.48 -8.59
CA GLY A 89 -5.65 15.28 -8.91
C GLY A 89 -6.30 15.90 -7.67
N ASN A 90 -7.63 15.96 -7.67
CA ASN A 90 -8.45 16.49 -6.57
C ASN A 90 -9.33 15.38 -6.00
N GLY A 91 -9.93 15.60 -4.82
CA GLY A 91 -10.77 14.60 -4.17
C GLY A 91 -9.93 13.57 -3.44
N ASP A 92 -10.20 12.28 -3.67
CA ASP A 92 -9.55 11.17 -2.97
C ASP A 92 -8.04 11.10 -3.24
N GLY A 93 -7.64 11.35 -4.49
CA GLY A 93 -6.23 11.49 -4.87
C GLY A 93 -5.61 12.86 -4.52
N GLY A 94 -6.32 13.76 -3.84
CA GLY A 94 -5.85 15.13 -3.60
C GLY A 94 -5.33 15.42 -2.19
N LEU A 95 -5.15 14.38 -1.36
CA LEU A 95 -4.66 14.51 0.02
C LEU A 95 -3.21 14.99 0.12
#